data_AF-A0A182S3J9-F1
#
_entry.id   AF-A0A182S3J9-F1
#
_cell.length_a   1.000
_cell.length_b   1.000
_cell.length_c   1.000
_cell.angle_alpha   90.00
_cell.angle_beta   90.00
_cell.angle_gamma   90.00
#
_symmetry.space_group_name_H-M   'P 1'
#
loop_
_entity.id
_entity.type
_entity.pdbx_description
1 polymer ?
#
loop_
_entity_poly.entity_id
_entity_poly.type
_entity_poly.pdbx_seq_one_letter_code
_entity_poly.pdbx_strand_id
1 'polypeptide(L)'
;MENLLKLLLFAILLVSRGNCGSIDHVNQTTVLLSMSGEMDQSFFARATGNNTSLLVWHSDSRELELTTNNSLESLSVMEAPKLDKVVLYPNMQLKHLILRFCLLDGLAMSLYNLRALRMLKLEICRINGTFNLAELLPLGNLTTFSLEGNKLQEIVHQPDESVEETEPSSALRILDLSSNIIEYFYLDVLWAFPVLNELVLRRNKLVTFAGSILLQKLGMLSVSYNLLTELDLSGCNCSSLLNVNVEYNRLHTFPVFGDSISGIEALNLNNNQLRAFNTVELRKQQHLKTLIMSNNVLKSFHDENGNETTVELPDLEFLELLNNPIESLDLGGWLLPTLKTLRVMNNSLVMIPDDLWQRYPQLANMFCFCPNIPCEWIQRHVDHIRSGRIEMSVAREGPMQVGKGYRCVTIPYVGCVRCPFRRKEDETKNSAH
;
A
#
# COMPACT_ATOMS: atom_id res chain seq x y z
N MET A 1 -18.14 -21.31 17.44
CA MET A 1 -17.23 -21.58 16.31
C MET A 1 -17.84 -21.23 14.94
N GLU A 2 -19.17 -21.31 14.73
CA GLU A 2 -19.81 -20.86 13.48
C GLU A 2 -19.65 -19.35 13.18
N ASN A 3 -19.64 -18.49 14.20
CA ASN A 3 -19.42 -17.04 14.00
C ASN A 3 -17.96 -16.69 13.64
N LEU A 4 -16.99 -17.52 14.01
CA LEU A 4 -15.58 -17.33 13.63
C LEU A 4 -15.33 -17.74 12.17
N LEU A 5 -16.02 -18.77 11.68
CA LEU A 5 -15.95 -19.19 10.28
C LEU A 5 -16.60 -18.15 9.35
N LYS A 6 -17.72 -17.53 9.77
CA LYS A 6 -18.34 -16.40 9.05
C LYS A 6 -17.46 -15.15 9.02
N LEU A 7 -16.72 -14.87 10.09
CA LEU A 7 -15.75 -13.77 10.15
C LEU A 7 -14.50 -14.03 9.29
N LEU A 8 -14.07 -15.28 9.12
CA LEU A 8 -13.00 -15.66 8.20
C LEU A 8 -13.44 -15.60 6.73
N LEU A 9 -14.67 -16.03 6.43
CA LEU A 9 -15.29 -15.85 5.10
C LEU A 9 -15.47 -14.36 4.76
N PHE A 10 -15.90 -13.54 5.72
CA PHE A 10 -15.94 -12.09 5.56
C PHE A 10 -14.54 -11.48 5.45
N ALA A 11 -13.55 -11.95 6.21
CA ALA A 11 -12.18 -11.43 6.17
C ALA A 11 -11.48 -11.73 4.83
N ILE A 12 -11.73 -12.90 4.23
CA ILE A 12 -11.23 -13.24 2.88
C ILE A 12 -11.92 -12.38 1.81
N LEU A 13 -13.20 -12.06 1.98
CA LEU A 13 -13.94 -11.07 1.16
C LEU A 13 -13.55 -9.60 1.45
N LEU A 14 -12.97 -9.31 2.62
CA LEU A 14 -12.62 -7.96 3.07
C LEU A 14 -11.17 -7.58 2.76
N VAL A 15 -10.25 -8.55 2.65
CA VAL A 15 -8.88 -8.30 2.18
C VAL A 15 -8.86 -8.01 0.66
N SER A 16 -9.94 -8.34 -0.06
CA SER A 16 -10.19 -7.97 -1.45
C SER A 16 -11.08 -6.72 -1.62
N ARG A 17 -11.12 -5.81 -0.64
CA ARG A 17 -12.09 -4.68 -0.54
C ARG A 17 -12.10 -3.67 -1.71
N GLY A 18 -11.30 -3.86 -2.74
CA GLY A 18 -11.40 -3.09 -3.98
C GLY A 18 -12.36 -3.66 -5.04
N ASN A 19 -12.79 -4.95 -4.98
CA ASN A 19 -13.23 -5.61 -6.22
C ASN A 19 -14.34 -6.70 -6.14
N CYS A 20 -15.18 -6.77 -5.09
CA CYS A 20 -16.38 -7.60 -5.15
C CYS A 20 -17.63 -6.74 -5.39
N GLY A 21 -18.39 -7.08 -6.44
CA GLY A 21 -19.52 -6.34 -6.99
C GLY A 21 -20.71 -6.12 -6.05
N SER A 22 -21.74 -5.44 -6.57
CA SER A 22 -22.92 -5.00 -5.83
C SER A 22 -23.60 -6.13 -5.04
N ILE A 23 -24.32 -5.72 -3.99
CA ILE A 23 -25.15 -6.56 -3.11
C ILE A 23 -26.10 -7.50 -3.88
N ASP A 24 -26.45 -7.20 -5.14
CA ASP A 24 -27.28 -8.04 -6.00
C ASP A 24 -26.64 -9.39 -6.38
N HIS A 25 -25.29 -9.48 -6.44
CA HIS A 25 -24.59 -10.72 -6.80
C HIS A 25 -24.74 -11.83 -5.75
N VAL A 26 -24.98 -11.47 -4.49
CA VAL A 26 -25.06 -12.45 -3.38
C VAL A 26 -26.32 -13.33 -3.49
N ASN A 27 -27.40 -12.82 -4.06
CA ASN A 27 -28.67 -13.57 -4.19
C ASN A 27 -28.71 -14.53 -5.40
N GLN A 28 -27.75 -14.44 -6.34
CA GLN A 28 -27.65 -15.31 -7.52
C GLN A 28 -26.39 -16.18 -7.52
N THR A 29 -25.74 -16.34 -6.35
CA THR A 29 -24.53 -17.15 -6.22
C THR A 29 -24.84 -18.49 -5.57
N THR A 30 -24.58 -19.57 -6.30
CA THR A 30 -24.48 -20.90 -5.70
C THR A 30 -23.10 -21.06 -5.06
N VAL A 31 -23.07 -21.53 -3.81
CA VAL A 31 -21.82 -21.82 -3.07
C VAL A 31 -21.70 -23.31 -2.82
N LEU A 32 -20.61 -23.91 -3.28
CA LEU A 32 -20.23 -25.29 -3.00
C LEU A 32 -18.99 -25.31 -2.12
N LEU A 33 -19.11 -25.90 -0.93
CA LEU A 33 -17.97 -26.03 0.00
C LEU A 33 -16.92 -27.03 -0.51
N SER A 34 -17.36 -28.06 -1.22
CA SER A 34 -16.48 -29.06 -1.82
C SER A 34 -17.17 -29.73 -2.99
N MET A 35 -16.41 -30.14 -3.99
CA MET A 35 -16.89 -30.99 -5.08
C MET A 35 -15.85 -32.03 -5.50
N SER A 36 -16.33 -33.16 -6.04
CA SER A 36 -15.52 -34.25 -6.59
C SER A 36 -15.99 -34.60 -8.00
N GLY A 37 -15.07 -34.98 -8.89
CA GLY A 37 -15.35 -35.23 -10.31
C GLY A 37 -14.83 -34.10 -11.19
N GLU A 38 -15.15 -34.13 -12.48
CA GLU A 38 -14.70 -33.09 -13.42
C GLU A 38 -15.63 -31.89 -13.45
N MET A 39 -15.04 -30.69 -13.59
CA MET A 39 -15.78 -29.43 -13.77
C MET A 39 -16.16 -29.25 -15.24
N ASP A 40 -17.09 -30.08 -15.72
CA ASP A 40 -17.60 -30.09 -17.09
C ASP A 40 -18.98 -29.43 -17.23
N GLN A 41 -19.50 -29.36 -18.46
CA GLN A 41 -20.82 -28.80 -18.74
C GLN A 41 -21.95 -29.47 -17.94
N SER A 42 -21.83 -30.78 -17.69
CA SER A 42 -22.84 -31.53 -16.95
C SER A 42 -22.83 -31.14 -15.47
N PHE A 43 -21.64 -30.92 -14.90
CA PHE A 43 -21.47 -30.41 -13.56
C PHE A 43 -22.10 -29.03 -13.42
N PHE A 44 -21.77 -28.10 -14.31
CA PHE A 44 -22.30 -26.74 -14.24
C PHE A 44 -23.82 -26.70 -14.36
N ALA A 45 -24.40 -27.46 -15.30
CA ALA A 45 -25.86 -27.53 -15.46
C ALA A 45 -26.59 -28.04 -14.21
N ARG A 46 -25.97 -28.94 -13.43
CA ARG A 46 -26.52 -29.45 -12.16
C ARG A 46 -26.27 -28.50 -10.99
N ALA A 47 -25.08 -27.91 -10.92
CA ALA A 47 -24.63 -27.13 -9.78
C ALA A 47 -25.35 -25.79 -9.68
N THR A 48 -25.60 -25.12 -10.80
CA THR A 48 -26.05 -23.72 -10.77
C THR A 48 -27.56 -23.59 -10.76
N GLY A 49 -28.31 -24.55 -11.31
CA GLY A 49 -29.76 -24.42 -11.47
C GLY A 49 -30.09 -23.16 -12.27
N ASN A 50 -30.79 -22.21 -11.65
CA ASN A 50 -31.12 -20.91 -12.24
C ASN A 50 -30.11 -19.79 -11.91
N ASN A 51 -29.12 -20.08 -11.07
CA ASN A 51 -28.10 -19.09 -10.69
C ASN A 51 -27.07 -18.92 -11.80
N THR A 52 -26.55 -17.69 -11.90
CA THR A 52 -25.54 -17.31 -12.90
C THR A 52 -24.15 -17.16 -12.30
N SER A 53 -24.02 -17.27 -10.98
CA SER A 53 -22.74 -17.19 -10.28
C SER A 53 -22.48 -18.47 -9.49
N LEU A 54 -21.26 -18.99 -9.58
CA LEU A 54 -20.83 -20.19 -8.87
C LEU A 54 -19.51 -19.93 -8.13
N LEU A 55 -19.53 -20.19 -6.82
CA LEU A 55 -18.35 -20.23 -5.97
C LEU A 55 -18.12 -21.67 -5.51
N VAL A 56 -16.96 -22.22 -5.85
CA VAL A 56 -16.47 -23.51 -5.39
C VAL A 56 -15.32 -23.26 -4.44
N TRP A 57 -15.46 -23.62 -3.16
CA TRP A 57 -14.39 -23.46 -2.19
C TRP A 57 -13.29 -24.49 -2.44
N HIS A 58 -13.64 -25.77 -2.48
CA HIS A 58 -12.68 -26.86 -2.72
C HIS A 58 -13.08 -27.71 -3.93
N SER A 59 -12.13 -27.98 -4.83
CA SER A 59 -12.30 -28.86 -5.99
C SER A 59 -11.13 -29.82 -6.17
N ASP A 60 -11.46 -31.09 -6.32
CA ASP A 60 -10.50 -32.16 -6.64
C ASP A 60 -10.36 -32.43 -8.16
N SER A 61 -11.08 -31.66 -8.99
CA SER A 61 -11.03 -31.79 -10.44
C SER A 61 -9.65 -31.47 -11.01
N ARG A 62 -9.25 -32.21 -12.04
CA ARG A 62 -8.01 -31.93 -12.79
C ARG A 62 -8.25 -30.99 -13.96
N GLU A 63 -9.47 -30.98 -14.49
CA GLU A 63 -9.83 -30.22 -15.68
C GLU A 63 -11.07 -29.34 -15.46
N LEU A 64 -10.92 -28.06 -15.81
CA LEU A 64 -12.03 -27.13 -15.94
C LEU A 64 -12.39 -26.97 -17.41
N GLU A 65 -13.60 -27.39 -17.79
CA GLU A 65 -14.12 -27.25 -19.15
C GLU A 65 -15.30 -26.26 -19.18
N LEU A 66 -15.08 -25.09 -19.78
CA LEU A 66 -16.12 -24.09 -19.99
C LEU A 66 -16.58 -24.10 -21.43
N THR A 67 -17.77 -24.65 -21.67
CA THR A 67 -18.35 -24.75 -23.01
C THR A 67 -19.07 -23.47 -23.45
N THR A 68 -19.37 -23.38 -24.75
CA THR A 68 -20.10 -22.25 -25.34
C THR A 68 -21.51 -22.05 -24.79
N ASN A 69 -22.17 -23.14 -24.37
CA ASN A 69 -23.54 -23.10 -23.85
C ASN A 69 -23.59 -22.90 -22.33
N ASN A 70 -22.45 -22.71 -21.68
CA ASN A 70 -22.41 -22.46 -20.26
C ASN A 70 -22.98 -21.07 -19.94
N SER A 71 -23.96 -21.02 -19.02
CA SER A 71 -24.71 -19.80 -18.71
C SER A 71 -24.17 -19.00 -17.52
N LEU A 72 -22.99 -19.35 -17.01
CA LEU A 72 -22.37 -18.65 -15.90
C LEU A 72 -21.90 -17.26 -16.34
N GLU A 73 -22.24 -16.27 -15.54
CA GLU A 73 -21.64 -14.94 -15.58
C GLU A 73 -20.42 -14.83 -14.67
N SER A 74 -20.36 -15.63 -13.60
CA SER A 74 -19.25 -15.61 -12.64
C SER A 74 -18.89 -17.02 -12.18
N LEU A 75 -17.60 -17.38 -12.30
CA LEU A 75 -17.04 -18.61 -11.74
C LEU A 75 -15.86 -18.27 -10.84
N SER A 76 -15.88 -18.81 -9.64
CA SER A 76 -14.81 -18.67 -8.67
C SER A 76 -14.47 -20.02 -8.06
N VAL A 77 -13.24 -20.47 -8.21
CA VAL A 77 -12.73 -21.73 -7.62
C VAL A 77 -11.55 -21.38 -6.71
N MET A 78 -11.69 -21.58 -5.40
CA MET A 78 -10.75 -21.02 -4.41
C MET A 78 -9.58 -21.95 -4.08
N GLU A 79 -9.84 -23.25 -3.92
CA GLU A 79 -8.84 -24.28 -3.66
C GLU A 79 -9.00 -25.41 -4.67
N ALA A 80 -8.17 -25.39 -5.72
CA ALA A 80 -8.18 -26.40 -6.77
C ALA A 80 -6.80 -27.08 -6.92
N PRO A 81 -6.31 -27.78 -5.88
CA PRO A 81 -4.92 -28.24 -5.80
C PRO A 81 -4.53 -29.30 -6.83
N LYS A 82 -5.48 -29.83 -7.60
CA LYS A 82 -5.27 -30.79 -8.68
C LYS A 82 -5.52 -30.22 -10.07
N LEU A 83 -6.08 -29.01 -10.17
CA LEU A 83 -6.47 -28.39 -11.43
C LEU A 83 -5.22 -27.94 -12.18
N ASP A 84 -4.85 -28.68 -13.21
CA ASP A 84 -3.70 -28.44 -14.08
C ASP A 84 -4.10 -28.18 -15.54
N LYS A 85 -5.39 -28.31 -15.87
CA LYS A 85 -5.90 -28.09 -17.23
C LYS A 85 -7.15 -27.23 -17.24
N VAL A 86 -7.18 -26.24 -18.14
CA VAL A 86 -8.37 -25.43 -18.43
C VAL A 86 -8.64 -25.46 -19.94
N VAL A 87 -9.87 -25.82 -20.29
CA VAL A 87 -10.37 -25.85 -21.68
C VAL A 87 -11.50 -24.83 -21.80
N LEU A 88 -11.25 -23.78 -22.59
CA LEU A 88 -12.18 -22.67 -22.79
C LEU A 88 -12.68 -22.69 -24.22
N TYR A 89 -13.98 -22.92 -24.40
CA TYR A 89 -14.67 -22.71 -25.69
C TYR A 89 -15.17 -21.27 -25.78
N PRO A 90 -15.49 -20.76 -26.99
CA PRO A 90 -16.08 -19.43 -27.17
C PRO A 90 -17.26 -19.23 -26.23
N ASN A 91 -17.17 -18.30 -25.29
CA ASN A 91 -18.20 -18.02 -24.29
C ASN A 91 -18.46 -16.51 -24.21
N MET A 92 -19.72 -16.13 -24.34
CA MET A 92 -20.16 -14.72 -24.41
C MET A 92 -20.86 -14.25 -23.13
N GLN A 93 -20.91 -15.09 -22.09
CA GLN A 93 -21.66 -14.82 -20.86
C GLN A 93 -20.74 -14.61 -19.66
N LEU A 94 -19.64 -15.36 -19.57
CA LEU A 94 -18.73 -15.32 -18.44
C LEU A 94 -18.01 -13.96 -18.37
N LYS A 95 -18.31 -13.21 -17.31
CA LYS A 95 -17.73 -11.90 -17.01
C LYS A 95 -16.62 -12.01 -15.98
N HIS A 96 -16.71 -12.91 -15.01
CA HIS A 96 -15.72 -13.07 -13.96
C HIS A 96 -15.23 -14.51 -13.89
N LEU A 97 -13.91 -14.68 -13.94
CA LEU A 97 -13.24 -15.96 -13.72
C LEU A 97 -12.14 -15.79 -12.69
N ILE A 98 -12.26 -16.50 -11.57
CA ILE A 98 -11.26 -16.56 -10.51
C ILE A 98 -10.87 -18.01 -10.30
N LEU A 99 -9.61 -18.34 -10.53
CA LEU A 99 -9.02 -19.62 -10.17
C LEU A 99 -7.91 -19.35 -9.17
N ARG A 100 -7.97 -20.03 -8.03
CA ARG A 100 -6.99 -19.85 -6.96
C ARG A 100 -6.46 -21.19 -6.46
N PHE A 101 -5.21 -21.16 -6.00
CA PHE A 101 -4.53 -22.31 -5.41
C PHE A 101 -4.61 -23.54 -6.34
N CYS A 102 -4.10 -23.34 -7.56
CA CYS A 102 -4.19 -24.30 -8.65
C CYS A 102 -2.81 -24.73 -9.20
N LEU A 103 -2.77 -25.79 -10.00
CA LEU A 103 -1.52 -26.30 -10.58
C LEU A 103 -1.19 -25.73 -11.95
N LEU A 104 -2.02 -24.83 -12.48
CA LEU A 104 -1.78 -24.17 -13.77
C LEU A 104 -0.42 -23.50 -13.81
N ASP A 105 0.41 -23.92 -14.76
CA ASP A 105 1.77 -23.45 -14.96
C ASP A 105 1.94 -22.57 -16.20
N GLY A 106 0.86 -22.42 -16.99
CA GLY A 106 0.75 -21.50 -18.09
C GLY A 106 -0.68 -21.03 -18.27
N LEU A 107 -0.86 -20.10 -19.20
CA LEU A 107 -2.17 -19.66 -19.63
C LEU A 107 -2.64 -20.52 -20.79
N ALA A 108 -3.90 -20.95 -20.74
CA ALA A 108 -4.49 -21.65 -21.86
C ALA A 108 -4.54 -20.67 -23.03
N MET A 109 -3.95 -21.07 -24.17
CA MET A 109 -4.02 -20.29 -25.43
C MET A 109 -5.46 -19.86 -25.76
N SER A 110 -6.47 -20.53 -25.22
CA SER A 110 -7.90 -20.28 -25.41
C SER A 110 -8.50 -19.15 -24.58
N LEU A 111 -7.73 -18.36 -23.82
CA LEU A 111 -8.29 -17.22 -23.06
C LEU A 111 -9.11 -16.26 -23.94
N TYR A 112 -8.65 -15.99 -25.17
CA TYR A 112 -9.34 -15.11 -26.13
C TYR A 112 -10.78 -15.56 -26.47
N ASN A 113 -11.16 -16.79 -26.11
CA ASN A 113 -12.52 -17.29 -26.29
C ASN A 113 -13.53 -16.64 -25.33
N LEU A 114 -13.09 -16.02 -24.24
CA LEU A 114 -13.95 -15.41 -23.23
C LEU A 114 -14.17 -13.90 -23.49
N ARG A 115 -14.87 -13.56 -24.57
CA ARG A 115 -14.99 -12.15 -25.05
C ARG A 115 -15.77 -11.21 -24.13
N ALA A 116 -16.60 -11.76 -23.24
CA ALA A 116 -17.37 -10.99 -22.26
C ALA A 116 -16.60 -10.75 -20.94
N LEU A 117 -15.39 -11.31 -20.82
CA LEU A 117 -14.62 -11.31 -19.57
C LEU A 117 -14.24 -9.88 -19.18
N ARG A 118 -14.55 -9.53 -17.93
CA ARG A 118 -14.25 -8.25 -17.27
C ARG A 118 -13.23 -8.41 -16.18
N MET A 119 -13.18 -9.57 -15.55
CA MET A 119 -12.25 -9.91 -14.48
C MET A 119 -11.68 -11.30 -14.69
N LEU A 120 -10.35 -11.39 -14.70
CA LEU A 120 -9.61 -12.63 -14.71
C LEU A 120 -8.57 -12.61 -13.60
N LYS A 121 -8.64 -13.58 -12.70
CA LYS A 121 -7.71 -13.72 -11.59
C LYS A 121 -7.23 -15.16 -11.53
N LEU A 122 -5.93 -15.36 -11.66
CA LEU A 122 -5.29 -16.66 -11.53
C LEU A 122 -4.28 -16.56 -10.41
N GLU A 123 -4.76 -16.75 -9.18
CA GLU A 123 -4.05 -16.39 -7.97
C GLU A 123 -3.42 -17.63 -7.31
N ILE A 124 -2.17 -17.54 -6.86
CA ILE A 124 -1.51 -18.63 -6.13
C ILE A 124 -1.50 -19.93 -6.96
N CYS A 125 -1.23 -19.83 -8.27
CA CYS A 125 -1.05 -20.99 -9.13
C CYS A 125 0.45 -21.25 -9.37
N ARG A 126 0.83 -21.86 -10.49
CA ARG A 126 2.22 -22.21 -10.83
C ARG A 126 2.75 -21.51 -12.08
N ILE A 127 2.03 -20.50 -12.56
CA ILE A 127 2.37 -19.77 -13.78
C ILE A 127 3.76 -19.18 -13.60
N ASN A 128 4.66 -19.44 -14.53
CA ASN A 128 6.08 -19.09 -14.39
C ASN A 128 6.68 -18.57 -15.69
N GLY A 129 7.93 -18.12 -15.61
CA GLY A 129 8.65 -17.60 -16.75
C GLY A 129 8.17 -16.20 -17.13
N THR A 130 8.05 -15.97 -18.43
CA THR A 130 7.69 -14.67 -19.02
C THR A 130 6.20 -14.62 -19.34
N PHE A 131 5.53 -13.54 -18.97
CA PHE A 131 4.15 -13.28 -19.40
C PHE A 131 4.10 -12.15 -20.43
N ASN A 132 3.46 -12.40 -21.56
CA ASN A 132 3.26 -11.41 -22.62
C ASN A 132 1.91 -10.69 -22.42
N LEU A 133 1.94 -9.41 -22.06
CA LEU A 133 0.73 -8.61 -21.87
C LEU A 133 -0.11 -8.47 -23.14
N ALA A 134 0.48 -8.65 -24.33
CA ALA A 134 -0.27 -8.62 -25.59
C ALA A 134 -1.36 -9.70 -25.66
N GLU A 135 -1.23 -10.79 -24.89
CA GLU A 135 -2.25 -11.86 -24.78
C GLU A 135 -3.59 -11.36 -24.20
N LEU A 136 -3.58 -10.20 -23.52
CA LEU A 136 -4.79 -9.60 -22.95
C LEU A 136 -5.55 -8.73 -23.95
N LEU A 137 -4.93 -8.31 -25.06
CA LEU A 137 -5.55 -7.39 -26.02
C LEU A 137 -6.83 -7.95 -26.68
N PRO A 138 -6.93 -9.25 -27.02
CA PRO A 138 -8.18 -9.84 -27.51
C PRO A 138 -9.34 -9.75 -26.50
N LEU A 139 -9.04 -9.57 -25.21
CA LEU A 139 -10.02 -9.45 -24.13
C LEU A 139 -10.44 -7.98 -23.95
N GLY A 140 -11.04 -7.37 -24.97
CA GLY A 140 -11.33 -5.93 -25.00
C GLY A 140 -12.22 -5.40 -23.86
N ASN A 141 -12.98 -6.26 -23.19
CA ASN A 141 -13.81 -5.90 -22.02
C ASN A 141 -13.10 -6.07 -20.67
N LEU A 142 -11.86 -6.59 -20.67
CA LEU A 142 -11.14 -6.91 -19.44
C LEU A 142 -10.76 -5.63 -18.71
N THR A 143 -11.22 -5.50 -17.48
CA THR A 143 -10.96 -4.35 -16.62
C THR A 143 -10.02 -4.68 -15.46
N THR A 144 -10.01 -5.94 -15.03
CA THR A 144 -9.18 -6.42 -13.92
C THR A 144 -8.46 -7.69 -14.33
N PHE A 145 -7.14 -7.68 -14.22
CA PHE A 145 -6.29 -8.85 -14.43
C PHE A 145 -5.36 -9.04 -13.23
N SER A 146 -5.32 -10.26 -12.68
CA SER A 146 -4.38 -10.61 -11.61
C SER A 146 -3.70 -11.94 -11.87
N LEU A 147 -2.37 -11.93 -11.70
CA LEU A 147 -1.52 -13.10 -11.58
C LEU A 147 -0.83 -13.12 -10.21
N GLU A 148 -1.51 -12.65 -9.16
CA GLU A 148 -0.97 -12.64 -7.79
C GLU A 148 -0.46 -14.03 -7.38
N GLY A 149 0.70 -14.11 -6.72
CA GLY A 149 1.12 -15.34 -6.05
C GLY A 149 1.62 -16.45 -6.99
N ASN A 150 2.02 -16.09 -8.21
CA ASN A 150 2.61 -17.03 -9.17
C ASN A 150 4.15 -16.99 -9.10
N LYS A 151 4.84 -17.42 -10.17
CA LYS A 151 6.29 -17.50 -10.27
C LYS A 151 6.81 -16.77 -11.50
N LEU A 152 6.14 -15.68 -11.90
CA LEU A 152 6.56 -14.86 -13.03
C LEU A 152 7.92 -14.22 -12.75
N GLN A 153 8.78 -14.28 -13.76
CA GLN A 153 10.13 -13.70 -13.74
C GLN A 153 10.20 -12.42 -14.57
N GLU A 154 9.42 -12.34 -15.64
CA GLU A 154 9.49 -11.27 -16.61
C GLU A 154 8.10 -10.94 -17.17
N ILE A 155 7.89 -9.66 -17.45
CA ILE A 155 6.71 -9.16 -18.16
C ILE A 155 7.21 -8.52 -19.44
N VAL A 156 6.64 -8.94 -20.57
CA VAL A 156 6.95 -8.37 -21.89
C VAL A 156 5.67 -7.90 -22.56
N HIS A 157 5.85 -7.05 -23.57
CA HIS A 157 4.80 -6.76 -24.52
C HIS A 157 5.35 -6.99 -25.94
N GLN A 158 5.06 -8.15 -26.50
CA GLN A 158 5.43 -8.52 -27.87
C GLN A 158 4.13 -8.72 -28.66
N PRO A 159 3.70 -7.74 -29.48
CA PRO A 159 2.52 -7.91 -30.30
C PRO A 159 2.75 -9.05 -31.30
N ASP A 160 1.71 -9.82 -31.57
CA ASP A 160 1.74 -10.82 -32.65
C ASP A 160 1.85 -10.07 -33.99
N GLU A 161 2.89 -10.37 -34.78
CA GLU A 161 3.15 -9.73 -36.09
C GLU A 161 1.97 -9.83 -37.07
N SER A 162 1.02 -10.73 -36.81
CA SER A 162 -0.20 -10.91 -37.61
C SER A 162 -1.34 -9.92 -37.29
N VAL A 163 -1.24 -9.13 -36.22
CA VAL A 163 -2.26 -8.15 -35.81
C VAL A 163 -1.84 -6.77 -36.29
N GLU A 164 -2.53 -6.22 -37.30
CA GLU A 164 -2.37 -4.83 -37.70
C GLU A 164 -2.56 -3.92 -36.48
N GLU A 165 -1.59 -3.04 -36.22
CA GLU A 165 -1.59 -2.05 -35.13
C GLU A 165 -2.80 -1.11 -35.28
N THR A 166 -3.95 -1.56 -34.78
CA THR A 166 -5.05 -0.66 -34.42
C THR A 166 -4.72 -0.03 -33.08
N GLU A 167 -5.13 1.22 -32.87
CA GLU A 167 -4.82 1.92 -31.63
C GLU A 167 -5.16 1.06 -30.41
N PRO A 168 -4.22 0.93 -29.45
CA PRO A 168 -4.43 0.08 -28.29
C PRO A 168 -5.63 0.59 -27.49
N SER A 169 -6.70 -0.21 -27.48
CA SER A 169 -7.98 0.12 -26.84
C SER A 169 -8.32 -0.86 -25.72
N SER A 170 -7.31 -1.25 -24.92
CA SER A 170 -7.58 -2.07 -23.74
C SER A 170 -8.40 -1.29 -22.71
N ALA A 171 -9.43 -1.93 -22.16
CA ALA A 171 -10.22 -1.40 -21.05
C ALA A 171 -9.60 -1.71 -19.67
N LEU A 172 -8.37 -2.24 -19.62
CA LEU A 172 -7.73 -2.69 -18.39
C LEU A 172 -7.50 -1.52 -17.44
N ARG A 173 -8.04 -1.63 -16.23
CA ARG A 173 -7.95 -0.62 -15.17
C ARG A 173 -7.06 -1.08 -14.03
N ILE A 174 -7.04 -2.38 -13.74
CA ILE A 174 -6.30 -2.94 -12.60
C ILE A 174 -5.42 -4.08 -13.11
N LEU A 175 -4.12 -3.92 -12.92
CA LEU A 175 -3.11 -4.94 -13.18
C LEU A 175 -2.41 -5.30 -11.86
N ASP A 176 -2.64 -6.53 -11.39
CA ASP A 176 -2.03 -7.06 -10.19
C ASP A 176 -1.07 -8.21 -10.52
N LEU A 177 0.20 -7.96 -10.29
CA LEU A 177 1.31 -8.89 -10.49
C LEU A 177 2.05 -9.15 -9.17
N SER A 178 1.38 -8.92 -8.05
CA SER A 178 1.99 -9.04 -6.73
C SER A 178 2.42 -10.47 -6.39
N SER A 179 3.35 -10.62 -5.47
CA SER A 179 3.77 -11.93 -4.94
C SER A 179 4.28 -12.88 -6.03
N ASN A 180 5.00 -12.34 -7.02
CA ASN A 180 5.76 -13.09 -8.04
C ASN A 180 7.27 -12.99 -7.74
N ILE A 181 8.12 -13.31 -8.72
CA ILE A 181 9.59 -13.24 -8.59
C ILE A 181 10.20 -12.30 -9.63
N ILE A 182 9.46 -11.26 -10.04
CA ILE A 182 9.87 -10.29 -11.05
C ILE A 182 11.02 -9.43 -10.49
N GLU A 183 12.12 -9.33 -11.24
CA GLU A 183 13.30 -8.55 -10.85
C GLU A 183 13.40 -7.21 -11.58
N TYR A 184 12.88 -7.12 -12.81
CA TYR A 184 12.92 -5.93 -13.64
C TYR A 184 11.52 -5.65 -14.18
N PHE A 185 11.05 -4.40 -14.03
CA PHE A 185 9.80 -3.96 -14.62
C PHE A 185 10.02 -2.65 -15.38
N TYR A 186 9.90 -2.72 -16.70
CA TYR A 186 9.97 -1.56 -17.57
C TYR A 186 8.56 -1.09 -17.92
N LEU A 187 8.28 0.19 -17.71
CA LEU A 187 6.95 0.78 -17.85
C LEU A 187 6.44 0.79 -19.30
N ASP A 188 7.34 0.76 -20.28
CA ASP A 188 7.03 0.73 -21.70
C ASP A 188 6.16 -0.46 -22.10
N VAL A 189 6.25 -1.59 -21.39
CA VAL A 189 5.37 -2.76 -21.62
C VAL A 189 3.88 -2.45 -21.41
N LEU A 190 3.56 -1.33 -20.73
CA LEU A 190 2.19 -0.91 -20.44
C LEU A 190 1.59 0.01 -21.52
N TRP A 191 2.30 0.28 -22.62
CA TRP A 191 1.86 1.24 -23.65
C TRP A 191 0.46 0.95 -24.21
N ALA A 192 0.07 -0.33 -24.25
CA ALA A 192 -1.22 -0.75 -24.77
C ALA A 192 -2.39 -0.63 -23.76
N PHE A 193 -2.14 -0.10 -22.55
CA PHE A 193 -3.12 0.00 -21.46
C PHE A 193 -3.27 1.46 -20.97
N PRO A 194 -3.71 2.40 -21.83
CA PRO A 194 -3.70 3.84 -21.51
C PRO A 194 -4.68 4.26 -20.40
N VAL A 195 -5.68 3.41 -20.09
CA VAL A 195 -6.69 3.65 -19.05
C VAL A 195 -6.40 2.94 -17.73
N LEU A 196 -5.19 2.36 -17.58
CA LEU A 196 -4.76 1.71 -16.35
C LEU A 196 -4.84 2.69 -15.17
N ASN A 197 -5.53 2.28 -14.11
CA ASN A 197 -5.74 3.05 -12.89
C ASN A 197 -4.86 2.54 -11.74
N GLU A 198 -4.71 1.22 -11.63
CA GLU A 198 -3.98 0.59 -10.54
C GLU A 198 -2.93 -0.39 -11.07
N LEU A 199 -1.68 -0.17 -10.65
CA LEU A 199 -0.56 -1.07 -10.90
C LEU A 199 -0.03 -1.61 -9.57
N VAL A 200 -0.17 -2.91 -9.36
CA VAL A 200 0.23 -3.59 -8.11
C VAL A 200 1.34 -4.59 -8.40
N LEU A 201 2.54 -4.30 -7.91
CA LEU A 201 3.76 -5.09 -8.05
C LEU A 201 4.36 -5.46 -6.68
N ARG A 202 3.55 -5.39 -5.62
CA ARG A 202 3.96 -5.66 -4.24
C ARG A 202 4.56 -7.07 -4.09
N ARG A 203 5.53 -7.26 -3.18
CA ARG A 203 6.11 -8.59 -2.86
C ARG A 203 6.72 -9.29 -4.08
N ASN A 204 7.45 -8.56 -4.89
CA ASN A 204 8.28 -9.14 -5.96
C ASN A 204 9.77 -9.10 -5.52
N LYS A 205 10.68 -9.21 -6.49
CA LYS A 205 12.11 -9.03 -6.28
C LYS A 205 12.64 -7.82 -7.05
N LEU A 206 11.78 -6.81 -7.27
CA LEU A 206 12.12 -5.69 -8.16
C LEU A 206 13.39 -4.99 -7.65
N VAL A 207 14.42 -5.01 -8.49
CA VAL A 207 15.64 -4.22 -8.35
C VAL A 207 15.56 -2.99 -9.26
N THR A 208 14.85 -3.10 -10.38
CA THR A 208 14.62 -2.00 -11.33
C THR A 208 13.13 -1.80 -11.57
N PHE A 209 12.68 -0.56 -11.47
CA PHE A 209 11.39 -0.06 -11.94
C PHE A 209 11.62 1.24 -12.70
N ALA A 210 11.52 1.20 -14.03
CA ALA A 210 11.99 2.30 -14.89
C ALA A 210 11.20 2.37 -16.19
N GLY A 211 11.40 3.43 -16.98
CA GLY A 211 10.82 3.57 -18.32
C GLY A 211 10.07 4.88 -18.48
N SER A 212 9.78 5.22 -19.74
CA SER A 212 9.03 6.43 -20.09
C SER A 212 7.70 6.06 -20.73
N ILE A 213 6.60 6.52 -20.15
CA ILE A 213 5.26 6.18 -20.62
C ILE A 213 4.23 7.26 -20.26
N LEU A 214 3.14 7.30 -21.03
CA LEU A 214 1.94 8.08 -20.75
C LEU A 214 0.88 7.21 -20.06
N LEU A 215 0.72 7.33 -18.75
CA LEU A 215 -0.31 6.63 -17.96
C LEU A 215 -1.15 7.65 -17.18
N GLN A 216 -1.83 8.54 -17.90
CA GLN A 216 -2.57 9.67 -17.32
C GLN A 216 -3.72 9.26 -16.40
N LYS A 217 -4.18 8.00 -16.47
CA LYS A 217 -5.24 7.48 -15.61
C LYS A 217 -4.74 6.73 -14.38
N LEU A 218 -3.42 6.50 -14.26
CA LEU A 218 -2.87 5.75 -13.13
C LEU A 218 -3.06 6.55 -11.84
N GLY A 219 -3.92 6.07 -10.96
CA GLY A 219 -4.22 6.65 -9.65
C GLY A 219 -3.47 5.99 -8.50
N MET A 220 -3.13 4.70 -8.63
CA MET A 220 -2.43 3.94 -7.60
C MET A 220 -1.23 3.16 -8.15
N LEU A 221 -0.07 3.33 -7.49
CA LEU A 221 1.12 2.54 -7.71
C LEU A 221 1.54 1.87 -6.39
N SER A 222 1.65 0.53 -6.40
CA SER A 222 2.25 -0.21 -5.29
C SER A 222 3.43 -1.05 -5.76
N VAL A 223 4.64 -0.68 -5.31
CA VAL A 223 5.89 -1.41 -5.50
C VAL A 223 6.50 -1.80 -4.14
N SER A 224 5.65 -1.94 -3.13
CA SER A 224 6.06 -2.27 -1.76
C SER A 224 6.62 -3.70 -1.62
N TYR A 225 7.44 -3.97 -0.59
CA TYR A 225 8.07 -5.28 -0.36
C TYR A 225 8.88 -5.75 -1.57
N ASN A 226 9.78 -4.91 -2.05
CA ASN A 226 10.70 -5.20 -3.15
C ASN A 226 12.14 -4.92 -2.72
N LEU A 227 13.06 -4.84 -3.68
CA LEU A 227 14.50 -4.65 -3.46
C LEU A 227 15.01 -3.33 -4.06
N LEU A 228 14.10 -2.39 -4.36
CA LEU A 228 14.43 -1.12 -5.02
C LEU A 228 15.39 -0.30 -4.16
N THR A 229 16.48 0.17 -4.75
CA THR A 229 17.45 1.08 -4.11
C THR A 229 17.20 2.55 -4.42
N GLU A 230 16.46 2.79 -5.50
CA GLU A 230 15.99 4.09 -5.99
C GLU A 230 14.62 3.90 -6.66
N LEU A 231 13.87 5.00 -6.80
CA LEU A 231 12.64 5.03 -7.57
C LEU A 231 12.60 6.33 -8.37
N ASP A 232 12.70 6.22 -9.69
CA ASP A 232 12.62 7.35 -10.61
C ASP A 232 11.38 7.24 -11.49
N LEU A 233 10.45 8.17 -11.29
CA LEU A 233 9.21 8.30 -12.06
C LEU A 233 9.24 9.54 -12.97
N SER A 234 10.41 10.13 -13.21
CA SER A 234 10.55 11.29 -14.10
C SER A 234 10.09 11.02 -15.53
N GLY A 235 10.27 9.78 -16.00
CA GLY A 235 9.79 9.31 -17.30
C GLY A 235 8.29 8.99 -17.36
N CYS A 236 7.59 8.85 -16.22
CA CYS A 236 6.14 8.61 -16.25
C CYS A 236 5.35 9.92 -16.29
N ASN A 237 4.54 10.07 -17.34
CA ASN A 237 3.44 11.04 -17.33
C ASN A 237 2.19 10.42 -16.68
N CYS A 238 2.18 10.46 -15.34
CA CYS A 238 1.22 9.83 -14.46
C CYS A 238 0.36 10.91 -13.74
N SER A 239 -0.33 11.78 -14.48
CA SER A 239 -0.96 13.00 -13.92
C SER A 239 -2.11 12.79 -12.94
N SER A 240 -2.73 11.60 -12.91
CA SER A 240 -3.78 11.26 -11.94
C SER A 240 -3.26 10.51 -10.71
N LEU A 241 -1.94 10.38 -10.53
CA LEU A 241 -1.37 9.53 -9.47
C LEU A 241 -1.59 10.16 -8.09
N LEU A 242 -2.42 9.50 -7.28
CA LEU A 242 -2.80 9.96 -5.93
C LEU A 242 -2.11 9.14 -4.83
N ASN A 243 -1.87 7.85 -5.07
CA ASN A 243 -1.43 6.91 -4.04
C ASN A 243 -0.16 6.18 -4.49
N VAL A 244 0.92 6.38 -3.74
CA VAL A 244 2.21 5.73 -4.01
C VAL A 244 2.67 4.98 -2.77
N ASN A 245 2.78 3.66 -2.87
CA ASN A 245 3.27 2.80 -1.80
C ASN A 245 4.56 2.07 -2.20
N VAL A 246 5.66 2.45 -1.54
CA VAL A 246 7.02 1.95 -1.75
C VAL A 246 7.61 1.39 -0.44
N GLU A 247 6.75 1.04 0.52
CA GLU A 247 7.22 0.52 1.81
C GLU A 247 8.02 -0.78 1.68
N TYR A 248 8.90 -1.07 2.63
CA TYR A 248 9.73 -2.28 2.64
C TYR A 248 10.54 -2.43 1.34
N ASN A 249 11.36 -1.42 1.06
CA ASN A 249 12.36 -1.43 0.00
C ASN A 249 13.74 -1.08 0.59
N ARG A 250 14.69 -0.68 -0.25
CA ARG A 250 16.04 -0.29 0.14
C ARG A 250 16.37 1.11 -0.36
N LEU A 251 15.37 1.99 -0.45
CA LEU A 251 15.56 3.34 -0.96
C LEU A 251 16.52 4.12 -0.07
N HIS A 252 17.62 4.63 -0.63
CA HIS A 252 18.57 5.48 0.08
C HIS A 252 18.27 6.98 -0.13
N THR A 253 17.58 7.29 -1.23
CA THR A 253 17.15 8.63 -1.63
C THR A 253 15.63 8.67 -1.82
N PHE A 254 15.05 9.85 -1.67
CA PHE A 254 13.62 10.07 -1.87
C PHE A 254 13.25 9.80 -3.34
N PRO A 255 12.04 9.27 -3.65
CA PRO A 255 11.63 9.06 -5.04
C PRO A 255 11.65 10.34 -5.86
N VAL A 256 12.05 10.23 -7.13
CA VAL A 256 12.02 11.35 -8.07
C VAL A 256 10.71 11.32 -8.82
N PHE A 257 9.95 12.42 -8.77
CA PHE A 257 8.68 12.56 -9.48
C PHE A 257 8.84 13.51 -10.66
N GLY A 258 8.36 13.09 -11.84
CA GLY A 258 8.27 13.98 -13.00
C GLY A 258 7.28 15.12 -12.76
N ASP A 259 7.39 16.21 -13.51
CA ASP A 259 6.58 17.43 -13.32
C ASP A 259 5.06 17.20 -13.43
N SER A 260 4.65 16.15 -14.15
CA SER A 260 3.23 15.77 -14.25
C SER A 260 2.65 15.17 -12.96
N ILE A 261 3.51 14.61 -12.09
CA ILE A 261 3.12 13.93 -10.85
C ILE A 261 3.16 14.95 -9.71
N SER A 262 2.08 15.70 -9.56
CA SER A 262 1.93 16.74 -8.51
C SER A 262 0.69 16.56 -7.63
N GLY A 263 -0.10 15.50 -7.89
CA GLY A 263 -1.37 15.22 -7.22
C GLY A 263 -1.32 14.16 -6.13
N ILE A 264 -0.13 13.75 -5.65
CA ILE A 264 -0.05 12.66 -4.66
C ILE A 264 -0.74 13.10 -3.36
N GLU A 265 -1.72 12.33 -2.91
CA GLU A 265 -2.42 12.52 -1.64
C GLU A 265 -1.83 11.65 -0.52
N ALA A 266 -1.32 10.46 -0.86
CA ALA A 266 -0.76 9.52 0.10
C ALA A 266 0.55 8.90 -0.40
N LEU A 267 1.62 9.12 0.38
CA LEU A 267 2.95 8.59 0.10
C LEU A 267 3.45 7.74 1.28
N ASN A 268 3.67 6.45 1.03
CA ASN A 268 4.22 5.52 2.01
C ASN A 268 5.64 5.06 1.62
N LEU A 269 6.61 5.48 2.42
CA LEU A 269 8.05 5.20 2.32
C LEU A 269 8.58 4.44 3.55
N ASN A 270 7.68 3.86 4.34
CA ASN A 270 8.02 3.10 5.55
C ASN A 270 9.02 1.97 5.27
N ASN A 271 9.92 1.64 6.20
CA ASN A 271 10.92 0.58 6.06
C ASN A 271 11.79 0.74 4.80
N ASN A 272 12.54 1.84 4.75
CA ASN A 272 13.55 2.13 3.73
C ASN A 272 14.85 2.58 4.42
N GLN A 273 15.77 3.18 3.67
CA GLN A 273 17.09 3.62 4.15
C GLN A 273 17.30 5.13 3.91
N LEU A 274 16.21 5.91 3.93
CA LEU A 274 16.22 7.34 3.67
C LEU A 274 16.95 8.08 4.79
N ARG A 275 17.92 8.92 4.41
CA ARG A 275 18.77 9.69 5.34
C ARG A 275 18.33 11.13 5.56
N ALA A 276 17.63 11.69 4.58
CA ALA A 276 17.14 13.05 4.61
C ALA A 276 15.80 13.17 3.86
N PHE A 277 15.08 14.26 4.12
CA PHE A 277 13.94 14.65 3.31
C PHE A 277 14.43 15.24 1.98
N ASN A 278 13.67 15.07 0.91
CA ASN A 278 13.90 15.81 -0.33
C ASN A 278 12.84 16.91 -0.46
N THR A 279 13.23 18.13 -0.12
CA THR A 279 12.33 19.29 -0.09
C THR A 279 11.95 19.77 -1.48
N VAL A 280 12.74 19.48 -2.51
CA VAL A 280 12.38 19.74 -3.91
C VAL A 280 11.20 18.87 -4.33
N GLU A 281 11.27 17.56 -4.06
CA GLU A 281 10.21 16.62 -4.42
C GLU A 281 8.95 16.82 -3.58
N LEU A 282 9.09 17.08 -2.28
CA LEU A 282 7.94 17.37 -1.41
C LEU A 282 7.19 18.63 -1.83
N ARG A 283 7.87 19.70 -2.24
CA ARG A 283 7.22 20.94 -2.69
C ARG A 283 6.34 20.74 -3.94
N LYS A 284 6.59 19.72 -4.75
CA LYS A 284 5.72 19.39 -5.89
C LYS A 284 4.35 18.86 -5.44
N GLN A 285 4.24 18.29 -4.25
CA GLN A 285 3.06 17.56 -3.78
C GLN A 285 2.18 18.41 -2.85
N GLN A 286 1.57 19.46 -3.41
CA GLN A 286 0.74 20.40 -2.64
C GLN A 286 -0.55 19.76 -2.08
N HIS A 287 -0.97 18.63 -2.63
CA HIS A 287 -2.15 17.88 -2.20
C HIS A 287 -1.85 16.72 -1.26
N LEU A 288 -0.61 16.59 -0.78
CA LEU A 288 -0.20 15.50 0.09
C LEU A 288 -0.88 15.59 1.45
N LYS A 289 -1.76 14.63 1.74
CA LYS A 289 -2.50 14.52 3.01
C LYS A 289 -1.83 13.60 4.01
N THR A 290 -1.16 12.55 3.51
CA THR A 290 -0.55 11.50 4.32
C THR A 290 0.87 11.22 3.87
N LEU A 291 1.83 11.40 4.78
CA LEU A 291 3.23 11.04 4.58
C LEU A 291 3.71 10.08 5.67
N ILE A 292 4.14 8.88 5.27
CA ILE A 292 4.65 7.84 6.16
C ILE A 292 6.10 7.54 5.80
N MET A 293 7.03 7.81 6.72
CA MET A 293 8.47 7.55 6.56
C MET A 293 9.06 6.85 7.80
N SER A 294 8.25 6.07 8.52
CA SER A 294 8.68 5.24 9.64
C SER A 294 9.79 4.26 9.24
N ASN A 295 10.62 3.82 10.19
CA ASN A 295 11.70 2.84 9.98
C ASN A 295 12.65 3.25 8.83
N ASN A 296 13.21 4.46 8.94
CA ASN A 296 14.25 4.98 8.05
C ASN A 296 15.45 5.40 8.91
N VAL A 297 16.39 6.17 8.34
CA VAL A 297 17.59 6.66 9.02
C VAL A 297 17.65 8.20 9.02
N LEU A 298 16.48 8.86 9.11
CA LEU A 298 16.34 10.31 9.16
C LEU A 298 16.88 10.86 10.49
N LYS A 299 17.78 11.84 10.43
CA LYS A 299 18.38 12.46 11.64
C LYS A 299 17.77 13.82 12.01
N SER A 300 17.21 14.52 11.03
CA SER A 300 16.68 15.87 11.16
C SER A 300 15.68 16.16 10.04
N PHE A 301 15.08 17.34 10.08
CA PHE A 301 14.16 17.86 9.05
C PHE A 301 14.87 18.64 7.94
N HIS A 302 16.21 18.61 7.91
CA HIS A 302 17.03 19.25 6.87
C HIS A 302 17.09 18.38 5.61
N ASP A 303 17.51 19.00 4.50
CA ASP A 303 17.82 18.28 3.28
C ASP A 303 19.14 17.48 3.40
N GLU A 304 19.50 16.74 2.35
CA GLU A 304 20.72 15.93 2.29
C GLU A 304 22.02 16.73 2.46
N ASN A 305 21.99 18.02 2.16
CA ASN A 305 23.12 18.94 2.30
C ASN A 305 23.18 19.60 3.68
N GLY A 306 22.19 19.32 4.56
CA GLY A 306 22.06 19.93 5.87
C GLY A 306 21.51 21.35 5.82
N ASN A 307 20.95 21.79 4.69
CA ASN A 307 20.37 23.11 4.58
C ASN A 307 18.97 23.13 5.19
N GLU A 308 18.68 24.20 5.94
CA GLU A 308 17.32 24.58 6.25
C GLU A 308 16.62 25.00 4.96
N THR A 309 15.61 24.24 4.57
CA THR A 309 14.82 24.54 3.38
C THR A 309 13.35 24.65 3.76
N THR A 310 12.69 25.66 3.20
CA THR A 310 11.25 25.85 3.42
C THR A 310 10.46 24.85 2.59
N VAL A 311 9.56 24.13 3.27
CA VAL A 311 8.61 23.17 2.70
C VAL A 311 7.21 23.61 3.10
N GLU A 312 6.33 23.76 2.12
CA GLU A 312 4.91 24.03 2.34
C GLU A 312 4.10 22.85 1.83
N LEU A 313 3.32 22.24 2.73
CA LEU A 313 2.39 21.16 2.43
C LEU A 313 1.03 21.55 3.05
N PRO A 314 0.21 22.31 2.30
CA PRO A 314 -0.99 22.96 2.83
C PRO A 314 -2.10 21.97 3.20
N ASP A 315 -2.09 20.77 2.62
CA ASP A 315 -3.10 19.73 2.83
C ASP A 315 -2.62 18.60 3.77
N LEU A 316 -1.38 18.64 4.28
CA LEU A 316 -0.83 17.54 5.08
C LEU A 316 -1.55 17.43 6.42
N GLU A 317 -2.22 16.30 6.65
CA GLU A 317 -2.98 16.04 7.87
C GLU A 317 -2.27 15.04 8.80
N PHE A 318 -1.50 14.10 8.21
CA PHE A 318 -0.88 12.99 8.92
C PHE A 318 0.59 12.83 8.51
N LEU A 319 1.49 12.96 9.49
CA LEU A 319 2.93 12.74 9.34
C LEU A 319 3.41 11.66 10.32
N GLU A 320 3.97 10.58 9.79
CA GLU A 320 4.50 9.46 10.58
C GLU A 320 5.99 9.22 10.32
N LEU A 321 6.77 9.29 11.40
CA LEU A 321 8.24 9.25 11.44
C LEU A 321 8.74 8.29 12.55
N LEU A 322 8.01 7.22 12.83
CA LEU A 322 8.37 6.28 13.90
C LEU A 322 9.73 5.62 13.60
N ASN A 323 10.49 5.24 14.63
CA ASN A 323 11.72 4.45 14.47
C ASN A 323 12.73 5.12 13.49
N ASN A 324 13.04 6.39 13.73
CA ASN A 324 14.12 7.12 13.06
C ASN A 324 15.11 7.66 14.11
N PRO A 325 16.36 7.98 13.75
CA PRO A 325 17.30 8.62 14.67
C PRO A 325 17.13 10.15 14.75
N ILE A 326 15.90 10.69 14.76
CA ILE A 326 15.68 12.15 14.82
C ILE A 326 16.00 12.66 16.23
N GLU A 327 16.91 13.62 16.34
CA GLU A 327 17.35 14.19 17.62
C GLU A 327 16.58 15.46 18.01
N SER A 328 16.14 16.26 17.04
CA SER A 328 15.38 17.48 17.28
C SER A 328 14.13 17.52 16.41
N LEU A 329 12.98 17.84 17.01
CA LEU A 329 11.73 18.10 16.29
C LEU A 329 11.68 19.54 15.78
N ASP A 330 12.74 19.99 15.12
CA ASP A 330 12.80 21.34 14.55
C ASP A 330 12.12 21.39 13.19
N LEU A 331 10.87 21.86 13.20
CA LEU A 331 10.06 22.09 12.01
C LEU A 331 10.12 23.57 11.55
N GLY A 332 11.19 24.32 11.89
CA GLY A 332 11.40 25.74 11.56
C GLY A 332 11.16 26.14 10.10
N GLY A 333 11.43 25.24 9.15
CA GLY A 333 11.18 25.44 7.72
C GLY A 333 9.86 24.87 7.19
N TRP A 334 9.05 24.22 8.01
CA TRP A 334 7.90 23.44 7.54
C TRP A 334 6.58 24.16 7.82
N LEU A 335 5.86 24.54 6.77
CA LEU A 335 4.53 25.14 6.81
C LEU A 335 3.48 24.04 6.60
N LEU A 336 2.86 23.60 7.69
CA LEU A 336 1.92 22.47 7.74
C LEU A 336 0.60 22.89 8.42
N PRO A 337 -0.16 23.84 7.85
CA PRO A 337 -1.29 24.48 8.53
C PRO A 337 -2.44 23.52 8.90
N THR A 338 -2.56 22.40 8.21
CA THR A 338 -3.60 21.37 8.41
C THR A 338 -3.12 20.15 9.20
N LEU A 339 -1.89 20.15 9.73
CA LEU A 339 -1.34 18.97 10.40
C LEU A 339 -2.17 18.63 11.64
N LYS A 340 -2.82 17.46 11.62
CA LYS A 340 -3.67 16.98 12.73
C LYS A 340 -2.96 15.95 13.58
N THR A 341 -2.14 15.10 12.96
CA THR A 341 -1.46 13.99 13.63
C THR A 341 0.01 13.93 13.28
N LEU A 342 0.86 13.92 14.31
CA LEU A 342 2.30 13.74 14.21
C LEU A 342 2.74 12.55 15.06
N ARG A 343 3.40 11.58 14.43
CA ARG A 343 3.89 10.38 15.10
C ARG A 343 5.40 10.30 15.00
N VAL A 344 6.08 10.43 16.14
CA VAL A 344 7.55 10.46 16.24
C VAL A 344 8.06 9.51 17.33
N MET A 345 7.30 8.46 17.65
CA MET A 345 7.74 7.49 18.67
C MET A 345 9.01 6.75 18.25
N ASN A 346 9.80 6.36 19.27
CA ASN A 346 11.08 5.67 19.13
C ASN A 346 12.05 6.43 18.22
N ASN A 347 12.20 7.73 18.53
CA ASN A 347 13.28 8.57 18.01
C ASN A 347 14.25 8.91 19.15
N SER A 348 15.40 9.48 18.80
CA SER A 348 16.42 9.94 19.77
C SER A 348 16.17 11.38 20.24
N LEU A 349 14.91 11.79 20.34
CA LEU A 349 14.53 13.20 20.56
C LEU A 349 15.06 13.74 21.89
N VAL A 350 15.86 14.80 21.80
CA VAL A 350 16.38 15.60 22.92
C VAL A 350 15.77 17.01 22.95
N MET A 351 15.16 17.46 21.86
CA MET A 351 14.54 18.78 21.76
C MET A 351 13.19 18.71 21.05
N ILE A 352 12.19 19.37 21.65
CA ILE A 352 10.92 19.73 21.01
C ILE A 352 10.76 21.24 21.22
N PRO A 353 10.41 22.03 20.17
CA PRO A 353 10.25 23.46 20.32
C PRO A 353 9.00 23.84 21.14
N ASP A 354 9.08 24.92 21.93
CA ASP A 354 8.00 25.36 22.83
C ASP A 354 6.79 25.96 22.08
N ASP A 355 7.00 26.44 20.86
CA ASP A 355 6.00 27.07 20.01
C ASP A 355 5.38 26.09 19.01
N LEU A 356 5.55 24.77 19.19
CA LEU A 356 5.04 23.74 18.29
C LEU A 356 3.54 23.89 18.01
N TRP A 357 2.71 24.09 19.05
CA TRP A 357 1.26 24.30 18.90
C TRP A 357 0.87 25.70 18.44
N GLN A 358 1.77 26.68 18.59
CA GLN A 358 1.57 28.00 17.99
C GLN A 358 1.78 27.92 16.47
N ARG A 359 2.79 27.17 16.03
CA ARG A 359 3.08 26.92 14.61
C ARG A 359 2.04 25.99 13.95
N TYR A 360 1.60 24.96 14.67
CA TYR A 360 0.63 23.96 14.17
C TYR A 360 -0.62 23.91 15.05
N PRO A 361 -1.53 24.90 14.94
CA PRO A 361 -2.70 25.02 15.83
C PRO A 361 -3.72 23.89 15.65
N GLN A 362 -3.71 23.21 14.48
CA GLN A 362 -4.58 22.05 14.22
C GLN A 362 -4.02 20.73 14.76
N LEU A 363 -2.79 20.72 15.29
CA LEU A 363 -2.14 19.51 15.79
C LEU A 363 -2.89 18.99 17.02
N ALA A 364 -3.74 17.98 16.75
CA ALA A 364 -4.61 17.36 17.74
C ALA A 364 -3.87 16.25 18.50
N ASN A 365 -3.07 15.44 17.79
CA ASN A 365 -2.41 14.28 18.36
C ASN A 365 -0.93 14.23 18.00
N MET A 366 -0.07 14.31 19.01
CA MET A 366 1.36 14.05 18.90
C MET A 366 1.71 12.78 19.70
N PHE A 367 2.23 11.75 19.04
CA PHE A 367 2.68 10.53 19.70
C PHE A 367 4.21 10.54 19.78
N CYS A 368 4.76 10.52 20.99
CA CYS A 368 6.19 10.41 21.21
C CYS A 368 6.56 9.37 22.28
N PHE A 369 7.65 8.65 22.04
CA PHE A 369 8.44 8.03 23.10
C PHE A 369 9.72 8.85 23.25
N CYS A 370 9.76 9.71 24.27
CA CYS A 370 10.68 10.84 24.39
C CYS A 370 11.47 10.77 25.72
N PRO A 371 12.31 9.73 25.95
CA PRO A 371 12.98 9.52 27.23
C PRO A 371 14.01 10.61 27.57
N ASN A 372 14.56 11.28 26.56
CA ASN A 372 15.65 12.23 26.72
C ASN A 372 15.19 13.71 26.74
N ILE A 373 13.88 13.96 26.69
CA ILE A 373 13.36 15.34 26.70
C ILE A 373 13.54 15.97 28.09
N PRO A 374 14.08 17.20 28.18
CA PRO A 374 14.27 17.89 29.44
C PRO A 374 12.97 18.03 30.23
N CYS A 375 13.05 17.77 31.52
CA CYS A 375 11.92 17.87 32.42
C CYS A 375 11.29 19.27 32.51
N GLU A 376 12.09 20.33 32.30
CA GLU A 376 11.60 21.71 32.22
C GLU A 376 10.65 21.89 31.02
N TRP A 377 10.92 21.22 29.90
CA TRP A 377 10.03 21.21 28.74
C TRP A 377 8.71 20.49 29.07
N ILE A 378 8.79 19.30 29.68
CA ILE A 378 7.62 18.52 30.11
C ILE A 378 6.73 19.35 31.06
N GLN A 379 7.34 20.07 32.00
CA GLN A 379 6.62 20.93 32.95
C GLN A 379 5.89 22.08 32.25
N ARG A 380 6.53 22.72 31.26
CA ARG A 380 5.92 23.82 30.49
C ARG A 380 4.75 23.34 29.61
N HIS A 381 4.76 22.08 29.16
CA HIS A 381 3.75 21.51 28.25
C HIS A 381 2.81 20.49 28.91
N VAL A 382 2.72 20.49 30.25
CA VAL A 382 1.96 19.47 31.01
C VAL A 382 0.48 19.43 30.64
N ASP A 383 -0.12 20.56 30.25
CA ASP A 383 -1.54 20.64 29.89
C ASP A 383 -1.84 19.94 28.56
N HIS A 384 -0.91 19.96 27.60
CA HIS A 384 -1.02 19.20 26.36
C HIS A 384 -0.92 17.69 26.61
N ILE A 385 -0.09 17.27 27.57
CA ILE A 385 0.03 15.87 27.98
C ILE A 385 -1.25 15.41 28.69
N ARG A 386 -1.75 16.18 29.66
CA ARG A 386 -2.96 15.84 30.43
C ARG A 386 -4.23 15.80 29.59
N SER A 387 -4.32 16.67 28.58
CA SER A 387 -5.45 16.69 27.63
C SER A 387 -5.38 15.58 26.58
N GLY A 388 -4.31 14.79 26.54
CA GLY A 388 -4.11 13.73 25.55
C GLY A 388 -3.63 14.22 24.18
N ARG A 389 -3.36 15.54 24.01
CA ARG A 389 -2.79 16.07 22.76
C ARG A 389 -1.36 15.58 22.53
N ILE A 390 -0.63 15.28 23.59
CA ILE A 390 0.65 14.57 23.52
C ILE A 390 0.48 13.23 24.24
N GLU A 391 0.51 12.15 23.46
CA GLU A 391 0.66 10.83 24.02
C GLU A 391 2.15 10.53 24.17
N MET A 392 2.65 10.71 25.38
CA MET A 392 4.01 10.34 25.74
C MET A 392 4.01 8.92 26.30
N SER A 393 4.68 7.98 25.65
CA SER A 393 5.10 6.74 26.31
C SER A 393 6.47 7.02 26.94
N VAL A 394 6.59 6.92 28.27
CA VAL A 394 7.87 7.16 28.96
C VAL A 394 8.27 5.84 29.60
N ALA A 395 9.38 5.24 29.16
CA ALA A 395 9.88 4.03 29.79
C ALA A 395 10.38 4.36 31.20
N ARG A 396 9.94 3.54 32.15
CA ARG A 396 10.22 3.61 33.59
C ARG A 396 11.70 3.31 33.89
N GLU A 397 12.56 4.31 33.93
CA GLU A 397 13.85 4.21 34.64
C GLU A 397 14.14 5.42 35.54
N GLY A 398 13.10 6.11 36.00
CA GLY A 398 13.25 7.00 37.15
C GLY A 398 13.51 6.18 38.43
N PRO A 399 14.30 6.67 39.42
CA PRO A 399 14.54 5.95 40.68
C PRO A 399 13.22 5.54 41.36
N MET A 400 13.21 4.60 42.31
CA MET A 400 11.94 4.15 42.94
C MET A 400 11.44 5.07 44.07
N GLN A 401 12.24 6.01 44.58
CA GLN A 401 11.85 6.91 45.69
C GLN A 401 12.01 8.40 45.34
N VAL A 402 10.96 9.21 45.47
CA VAL A 402 10.99 10.66 45.15
C VAL A 402 11.86 11.34 46.21
N GLY A 403 13.13 11.59 45.89
CA GLY A 403 14.06 12.28 46.78
C GLY A 403 13.75 13.78 46.91
N LYS A 404 14.35 14.43 47.92
CA LYS A 404 14.35 15.89 48.04
C LYS A 404 14.96 16.49 46.76
N GLY A 405 14.20 17.31 46.04
CA GLY A 405 14.64 17.97 44.80
C GLY A 405 14.00 17.46 43.52
N TYR A 406 13.07 16.50 43.58
CA TYR A 406 12.30 16.03 42.41
C TYR A 406 10.79 16.17 42.64
N ARG A 407 10.03 16.47 41.58
CA ARG A 407 8.56 16.44 41.53
C ARG A 407 8.07 15.40 40.53
N CYS A 408 6.92 14.82 40.84
CA CYS A 408 6.22 13.90 39.96
C CYS A 408 5.33 14.67 38.97
N VAL A 409 5.53 14.48 37.67
CA VAL A 409 4.60 14.89 36.61
C VAL A 409 3.82 13.66 36.18
N THR A 410 2.55 13.58 36.54
CA THR A 410 1.69 12.44 36.17
C THR A 410 1.26 12.56 34.71
N ILE A 411 1.62 11.55 33.91
CA ILE A 411 1.27 11.40 32.51
C ILE A 411 0.17 10.33 32.39
N PRO A 412 -0.93 10.59 31.65
CA PRO A 412 -1.98 9.59 31.39
C PRO A 412 -1.39 8.28 30.84
N TYR A 413 -1.87 7.14 31.32
CA TYR A 413 -1.45 5.78 30.90
C TYR A 413 0.00 5.38 31.19
N VAL A 414 0.89 6.31 31.53
CA VAL A 414 2.30 6.05 31.90
C VAL A 414 2.56 6.13 33.41
N GLY A 415 1.95 7.12 34.08
CA GLY A 415 2.16 7.37 35.50
C GLY A 415 3.17 8.50 35.76
N CYS A 416 3.98 8.37 36.80
CA CYS A 416 4.81 9.45 37.32
C CYS A 416 6.15 9.61 36.59
N VAL A 417 6.32 10.71 35.84
CA VAL A 417 7.64 11.15 35.35
C VAL A 417 8.31 12.01 36.41
N ARG A 418 9.58 11.72 36.71
CA ARG A 418 10.32 12.38 37.80
C ARG A 418 11.16 13.51 37.26
N CYS A 419 10.85 14.73 37.68
CA CYS A 419 11.52 15.92 37.20
C CYS A 419 12.22 16.67 38.32
N PRO A 420 13.50 17.06 38.15
CA PRO A 420 14.19 17.90 39.12
C PRO A 420 13.43 19.23 39.27
N PHE A 421 13.32 19.70 40.51
CA PHE A 421 12.65 20.93 40.86
C PHE A 421 13.67 21.83 41.57
N ARG A 422 14.19 22.83 40.86
CA ARG A 422 14.92 23.93 41.51
C ARG A 422 13.91 24.85 42.17
N ARG A 423 13.99 25.02 43.49
CA ARG A 423 13.31 26.13 44.16
C ARG A 423 13.97 27.42 43.67
N LYS A 424 13.17 28.42 43.30
CA LYS A 424 13.58 29.79 42.94
C LYS A 424 14.37 30.55 44.04
N GLU A 425 14.82 29.88 45.11
CA GLU A 425 15.48 30.51 46.25
C GLU A 425 16.99 30.77 46.06
N ASP A 426 17.62 30.25 44.99
CA ASP A 426 19.07 30.38 44.76
C ASP A 426 19.49 31.51 43.82
N GLU A 427 18.57 32.17 43.10
CA GLU A 427 18.93 33.34 42.26
C GLU A 427 19.06 34.65 43.07
N THR A 428 18.57 34.69 44.30
CA THR A 428 18.70 35.87 45.17
C THR A 428 19.93 35.84 46.10
N LYS A 429 20.78 34.81 46.03
CA LYS A 429 21.98 34.71 46.89
C LYS A 429 23.32 34.90 46.18
N ASN A 430 23.35 34.99 44.86
CA ASN A 430 24.60 35.21 44.10
C ASN A 430 24.78 36.66 43.58
N SER A 431 23.96 37.62 44.02
CA SER A 431 24.14 39.05 43.71
C SER A 431 24.63 39.90 44.88
N ALA A 432 25.04 39.27 45.99
CA ALA A 432 25.68 39.98 47.09
C ALA A 432 26.76 39.09 47.70
N HIS A 433 27.98 39.17 47.18
CA HIS A 433 29.24 39.13 47.94
C HIS A 433 30.39 39.61 47.05
#